data_AF-A0A0F3L166-F1
#
_entry.id   AF-A0A0F3L166-F1
#
_cell.length_a   1.000
_cell.length_b   1.000
_cell.length_c   1.000
_cell.angle_alpha   90.00
_cell.angle_beta   90.00
_cell.angle_gamma   90.00
#
_symmetry.space_group_name_H-M   'P 1'
#
loop_
_entity.id
_entity.type
_entity.pdbx_description
1 polymer ?
#
loop_
_entity_poly.entity_id
_entity_poly.type
_entity_poly.pdbx_seq_one_letter_code
_entity_poly.pdbx_strand_id
1 'polypeptide(L)'
;MAHAQDASLVARDDIPKTFDDVIPGGQDFTRKEVMIPMRDGTKLFTVIIIPKGAKDAPMILTRTPYNAGERAGNPKAMTIGDAVPLADAAFVEAGYIRVYQDVRGKYGSEGKYIMMYPPRGPLNPTKTDETTDGWDTIDWLVKHIPESNGRVGMIGSSYEGETVAMALLDPHPALKAAVPESPMIDTYMGDDWFHYGAFRQMMLGYVHMQTVQKGAGAVTPTDTYDKYEEYLRAGSVGDYIRSRGLEKLPFVARMMAHPAYDSFWQGQDLARLMAAKPSNVPTLWEQGLFDQEDMWGANHAWLALKAAGHAANNWLVMGPWSHSQVNGKGYNVGPFKWEGDTARFYNRQMVLPFFEQYLRDGQPAKLARVNIYNTGDDRWDAFDDWPTSCAKGCGTALTPLYLSKGASLAFDKPADAQAADTYVSDPAKPVPFLPRPVLDPFFGYGTDFAGYIPWSSWLLHDQRFVDGRSDVLTYETPVLTSAVRVQGTPKVDLRAMTTGTDGDFVVKLIDVFPPSVPSDPAMGGYQMAIAMDILRGRYRESFEHPTAIPANTPQAYAFELPNVNHVFKPGHRIMVQVQSTLFPLYDRNPQTFVPNIFNAKPGDYQPATITVLRSDSQPSAVWLPVVGKSTTP
;
A
#
# COMPACT_ATOMS: atom_id res chain seq x y z
N MET A 1 -18.78 34.86 64.81
CA MET A 1 -17.35 34.65 64.51
C MET A 1 -17.16 34.97 63.05
N ALA A 2 -16.39 36.01 62.73
CA ALA A 2 -16.10 36.41 61.37
C ALA A 2 -15.04 35.45 60.80
N HIS A 3 -15.33 34.79 59.69
CA HIS A 3 -14.30 34.14 58.89
C HIS A 3 -13.39 35.25 58.35
N ALA A 4 -12.17 35.33 58.88
CA ALA A 4 -11.13 36.15 58.29
C ALA A 4 -10.97 35.70 56.84
N GLN A 5 -11.33 36.57 55.89
CA GLN A 5 -11.12 36.32 54.48
C GLN A 5 -9.60 36.28 54.25
N ASP A 6 -9.09 35.09 54.00
CA ASP A 6 -7.66 34.86 53.78
C ASP A 6 -7.29 35.33 52.36
N ALA A 7 -7.18 36.65 52.20
CA ALA A 7 -6.78 37.30 50.95
C ALA A 7 -5.43 36.80 50.41
N SER A 8 -4.63 36.11 51.24
CA SER A 8 -3.35 35.53 50.84
C SER A 8 -3.49 34.26 49.98
N LEU A 9 -4.65 33.59 50.00
CA LEU A 9 -4.93 32.44 49.13
C LEU A 9 -5.31 32.87 47.71
N VAL A 10 -5.96 34.03 47.55
CA VAL A 10 -6.38 34.58 46.25
C VAL A 10 -5.21 35.22 45.48
N ALA A 11 -4.07 35.43 46.13
CA ALA A 11 -2.86 35.99 45.52
C ALA A 11 -1.94 34.93 44.87
N ARG A 12 -2.30 33.64 44.96
CA ARG A 12 -1.55 32.54 44.35
C ARG A 12 -2.15 32.21 42.98
N ASP A 13 -1.29 31.85 42.04
CA ASP A 13 -1.75 31.30 40.76
C ASP A 13 -2.39 29.92 41.04
N ASP A 14 -3.64 29.74 40.59
CA ASP A 14 -4.35 28.47 40.70
C ASP A 14 -3.72 27.38 39.80
N ILE A 15 -2.82 27.76 38.88
CA ILE A 15 -2.06 26.84 38.03
C ILE A 15 -0.66 26.64 38.65
N PRO A 16 -0.38 25.46 39.24
CA PRO A 16 0.95 25.19 39.75
C PRO A 16 1.95 25.08 38.60
N LYS A 17 3.22 25.44 38.86
CA LYS A 17 4.30 25.34 37.85
C LYS A 17 4.50 23.91 37.33
N THR A 18 4.21 22.92 38.17
CA THR A 18 4.21 21.49 37.85
C THR A 18 3.10 20.82 38.62
N PHE A 19 2.44 19.84 38.02
CA PHE A 19 1.45 19.00 38.68
C PHE A 19 1.65 17.56 38.24
N ASP A 20 2.05 16.70 39.18
CA ASP A 20 2.22 15.28 38.94
C ASP A 20 1.00 14.55 39.51
N ASP A 21 0.22 13.94 38.62
CA ASP A 21 -0.93 13.12 39.02
C ASP A 21 -0.45 11.97 39.94
N VAL A 22 -1.08 11.83 41.11
CA VAL A 22 -0.87 10.65 41.95
C VAL A 22 -1.67 9.51 41.36
N ILE A 23 -0.97 8.52 40.79
CA ILE A 23 -1.57 7.31 40.21
C ILE A 23 -1.67 6.21 41.29
N PRO A 24 -2.88 5.88 41.80
CA PRO A 24 -3.02 4.85 42.83
C PRO A 24 -2.57 3.48 42.32
N GLY A 25 -1.60 2.85 43.01
CA GLY A 25 -0.99 1.58 42.59
C GLY A 25 0.14 1.70 41.56
N GLY A 26 0.30 2.89 40.96
CA GLY A 26 1.28 3.16 39.90
C GLY A 26 0.97 2.46 38.57
N GLN A 27 1.76 2.77 37.54
CA GLN A 27 1.73 2.07 36.26
C GLN A 27 2.59 0.79 36.31
N ASP A 28 2.24 -0.22 35.53
CA ASP A 28 3.03 -1.44 35.33
C ASP A 28 4.08 -1.31 34.21
N PHE A 29 4.34 -0.09 33.75
CA PHE A 29 5.38 0.25 32.78
C PHE A 29 6.07 1.57 33.14
N THR A 30 7.17 1.86 32.45
CA THR A 30 7.83 3.15 32.44
C THR A 30 7.87 3.67 31.01
N ARG A 31 7.52 4.94 30.81
CA ARG A 31 7.65 5.64 29.53
C ARG A 31 8.78 6.66 29.62
N LYS A 32 9.79 6.52 28.76
CA LYS A 32 10.93 7.46 28.64
C LYS A 32 10.81 8.19 27.30
N GLU A 33 10.98 9.51 27.33
CA GLU A 33 11.18 10.31 26.12
C GLU A 33 12.63 10.79 26.10
N VAL A 34 13.33 10.52 25.00
CA VAL A 34 14.75 10.84 24.85
C VAL A 34 15.04 11.42 23.47
N MET A 35 16.07 12.25 23.40
CA MET A 35 16.59 12.81 22.15
C MET A 35 17.88 12.08 21.79
N ILE A 36 17.80 11.10 20.87
CA ILE A 36 18.93 10.26 20.49
C ILE A 36 19.81 10.98 19.46
N PRO A 37 21.09 11.25 19.73
CA PRO A 37 21.98 11.90 18.76
C PRO A 37 22.40 10.93 17.65
N MET A 38 22.23 11.36 16.40
CA MET A 38 22.75 10.67 15.21
C MET A 38 24.22 11.04 14.99
N ARG A 39 24.90 10.36 14.06
CA ARG A 39 26.32 10.58 13.72
C ARG A 39 26.67 11.99 13.25
N ASP A 40 25.69 12.76 12.77
CA ASP A 40 25.84 14.16 12.36
C ASP A 40 25.49 15.16 13.47
N GLY A 41 25.13 14.67 14.66
CA GLY A 41 24.73 15.48 15.82
C GLY A 41 23.25 15.86 15.86
N THR A 42 22.49 15.60 14.79
CA THR A 42 21.03 15.79 14.80
C THR A 42 20.40 14.83 15.79
N LYS A 43 19.45 15.30 16.61
CA LYS A 43 18.78 14.44 17.60
C LYS A 43 17.38 14.03 17.19
N LEU A 44 17.09 12.74 17.30
CA LEU A 44 15.78 12.19 16.99
C LEU A 44 14.97 11.91 18.26
N PHE A 45 13.74 12.41 18.31
CA PHE A 45 12.81 12.19 19.40
C PHE A 45 12.36 10.73 19.42
N THR A 46 12.54 10.09 20.56
CA THR A 46 12.29 8.66 20.73
C THR A 46 11.52 8.41 22.03
N VAL A 47 10.43 7.65 21.93
CA VAL A 47 9.61 7.17 23.03
C VAL A 47 9.92 5.71 23.29
N ILE A 48 10.19 5.37 24.54
CA ILE A 48 10.57 4.01 24.97
C ILE A 48 9.63 3.59 26.09
N ILE A 49 8.88 2.51 25.87
CA ILE A 49 7.94 1.92 26.81
C ILE A 49 8.55 0.61 27.32
N ILE A 50 8.83 0.56 28.62
CA ILE A 50 9.52 -0.53 29.29
C ILE A 50 8.57 -1.18 30.29
N PRO A 51 8.24 -2.48 30.17
CA PRO A 51 7.48 -3.19 31.19
C PRO A 51 8.19 -3.13 32.55
N LYS A 52 7.44 -2.89 33.63
CA LYS A 52 8.02 -2.80 34.97
C LYS A 52 8.58 -4.16 35.38
N GLY A 53 9.83 -4.17 35.85
CA GLY A 53 10.53 -5.41 36.18
C GLY A 53 11.11 -6.15 34.97
N ALA A 54 11.06 -5.57 33.77
CA ALA A 54 11.74 -6.11 32.60
C ALA A 54 13.24 -6.31 32.89
N LYS A 55 13.74 -7.47 32.48
CA LYS A 55 15.15 -7.86 32.53
C LYS A 55 15.44 -8.71 31.30
N ASP A 56 16.57 -8.46 30.66
CA ASP A 56 16.99 -9.16 29.45
C ASP A 56 15.87 -9.14 28.37
N ALA A 57 15.16 -8.03 28.27
CA ALA A 57 14.01 -7.89 27.38
C ALA A 57 14.42 -7.50 25.94
N PRO A 58 13.89 -8.16 24.91
CA PRO A 58 14.06 -7.71 23.54
C PRO A 58 13.34 -6.38 23.27
N MET A 59 13.81 -5.64 22.27
CA MET A 59 13.22 -4.36 21.85
C MET A 59 12.56 -4.48 20.47
N ILE A 60 11.40 -3.86 20.30
CA ILE A 60 10.75 -3.65 18.99
C ILE A 60 10.78 -2.16 18.65
N LEU A 61 11.48 -1.81 17.56
CA LEU A 61 11.64 -0.46 17.06
C LEU A 61 10.71 -0.20 15.86
N THR A 62 10.04 0.94 15.89
CA THR A 62 9.38 1.55 14.73
C THR A 62 9.88 2.98 14.58
N ARG A 63 10.27 3.35 13.37
CA ARG A 63 10.61 4.74 13.02
C ARG A 63 9.48 5.27 12.15
N THR A 64 9.01 6.48 12.44
CA THR A 64 7.74 6.97 11.90
C THR A 64 7.78 8.46 11.56
N PRO A 65 7.17 8.89 10.44
CA PRO A 65 6.90 10.29 10.18
C PRO A 65 5.50 10.69 10.66
N TYR A 66 4.89 9.95 11.61
CA TYR A 66 3.50 10.08 12.05
C TYR A 66 3.36 10.32 13.57
N ASN A 67 4.27 11.08 14.18
CA ASN A 67 4.27 11.43 15.61
C ASN A 67 4.49 10.21 16.52
N ALA A 68 5.75 9.89 16.80
CA ALA A 68 6.12 8.82 17.73
C ALA A 68 5.49 8.96 19.13
N GLY A 69 5.22 10.20 19.57
CA GLY A 69 4.52 10.48 20.83
C GLY A 69 3.12 9.90 20.86
N GLU A 70 2.35 10.14 19.80
CA GLU A 70 0.98 9.63 19.63
C GLU A 70 0.95 8.16 19.24
N ARG A 71 1.87 7.72 18.37
CA ARG A 71 2.00 6.30 17.94
C ARG A 71 2.32 5.37 19.11
N ALA A 72 3.05 5.86 20.11
CA ALA A 72 3.32 5.12 21.34
C ALA A 72 2.08 4.93 22.25
N GLY A 73 0.92 5.52 21.89
CA GLY A 73 -0.35 5.33 22.55
C GLY A 73 -0.56 6.22 23.77
N ASN A 74 -1.34 5.75 24.75
CA ASN A 74 -1.81 6.54 25.88
C ASN A 74 -0.81 6.53 27.07
N PRO A 75 -0.07 7.61 27.33
CA PRO A 75 0.89 7.67 28.43
C PRO A 75 0.22 7.64 29.82
N LYS A 76 -1.09 7.88 29.91
CA LYS A 76 -1.86 7.93 31.17
C LYS A 76 -2.56 6.61 31.51
N ALA A 77 -2.41 5.58 30.68
CA ALA A 77 -2.99 4.27 30.95
C ALA A 77 -2.37 3.63 32.20
N MET A 78 -3.13 2.79 32.91
CA MET A 78 -2.66 2.13 34.15
C MET A 78 -1.85 0.87 33.84
N THR A 79 -2.21 0.18 32.75
CA THR A 79 -1.54 -1.04 32.29
C THR A 79 -0.84 -0.78 30.96
N ILE A 80 0.24 -1.51 30.69
CA ILE A 80 1.00 -1.41 29.45
C ILE A 80 0.16 -1.84 28.24
N GLY A 81 -0.72 -2.83 28.43
CA GLY A 81 -1.63 -3.29 27.38
C GLY A 81 -2.61 -2.22 26.92
N ASP A 82 -3.10 -1.39 27.86
CA ASP A 82 -3.96 -0.24 27.55
C ASP A 82 -3.16 0.99 27.08
N ALA A 83 -1.85 1.02 27.35
CA ALA A 83 -0.97 2.11 26.98
C ALA A 83 -0.60 2.07 25.49
N VAL A 84 -0.40 0.89 24.92
CA VAL A 84 0.07 0.75 23.53
C VAL A 84 -1.07 0.53 22.52
N PRO A 85 -0.84 0.78 21.21
CA PRO A 85 -1.81 0.42 20.17
C PRO A 85 -2.15 -1.07 20.14
N LEU A 86 -3.31 -1.42 19.57
CA LEU A 86 -3.78 -2.81 19.46
C LEU A 86 -2.74 -3.75 18.82
N ALA A 87 -2.04 -3.29 17.79
CA ALA A 87 -0.98 -4.04 17.10
C ALA A 87 0.17 -4.48 18.01
N ASP A 88 0.45 -3.71 19.07
CA ASP A 88 1.58 -3.94 19.98
C ASP A 88 1.18 -4.79 21.20
N ALA A 89 -0.11 -5.04 21.40
CA ALA A 89 -0.62 -5.71 22.59
C ALA A 89 0.07 -7.06 22.84
N ALA A 90 0.26 -7.87 21.78
CA ALA A 90 0.93 -9.16 21.91
C ALA A 90 2.41 -9.04 22.29
N PHE A 91 3.11 -8.00 21.84
CA PHE A 91 4.51 -7.76 22.19
C PHE A 91 4.66 -7.34 23.66
N VAL A 92 3.83 -6.40 24.13
CA VAL A 92 3.93 -5.95 25.52
C VAL A 92 3.46 -7.01 26.52
N GLU A 93 2.43 -7.81 26.17
CA GLU A 93 2.02 -9.00 26.93
C GLU A 93 3.17 -10.03 27.03
N ALA A 94 3.95 -10.17 25.96
CA ALA A 94 5.14 -11.03 25.92
C ALA A 94 6.38 -10.39 26.56
N GLY A 95 6.27 -9.19 27.16
CA GLY A 95 7.36 -8.54 27.88
C GLY A 95 8.44 -7.95 26.99
N TYR A 96 8.09 -7.46 25.79
CA TYR A 96 8.98 -6.66 24.96
C TYR A 96 9.04 -5.21 25.43
N ILE A 97 10.19 -4.58 25.21
CA ILE A 97 10.33 -3.12 25.27
C ILE A 97 9.89 -2.56 23.92
N ARG A 98 8.99 -1.58 23.92
CA ARG A 98 8.47 -0.95 22.70
C ARG A 98 9.10 0.42 22.48
N VAL A 99 9.61 0.66 21.27
CA VAL A 99 10.29 1.90 20.89
C VAL A 99 9.66 2.50 19.64
N TYR A 100 9.25 3.76 19.75
CA TYR A 100 8.81 4.59 18.62
C TYR A 100 9.75 5.79 18.48
N GLN A 101 10.16 6.10 17.25
CA GLN A 101 11.03 7.24 16.98
C GLN A 101 10.47 8.09 15.84
N ASP A 102 10.45 9.41 16.03
CA ASP A 102 10.18 10.34 14.94
C ASP A 102 11.36 10.34 13.96
N VAL A 103 11.09 10.15 12.67
CA VAL A 103 12.14 10.29 11.65
C VAL A 103 12.68 11.72 11.60
N ARG A 104 13.84 11.88 10.95
CA ARG A 104 14.53 13.16 10.83
C ARG A 104 13.61 14.27 10.30
N GLY A 105 13.60 15.39 11.00
CA GLY A 105 12.86 16.59 10.63
C GLY A 105 11.34 16.53 10.82
N LYS A 106 10.79 15.49 11.46
CA LYS A 106 9.36 15.40 11.80
C LYS A 106 9.12 15.52 13.30
N TYR A 107 8.02 16.17 13.67
CA TYR A 107 7.55 16.34 15.05
C TYR A 107 8.66 16.71 16.05
N GLY A 108 8.98 15.82 17.00
CA GLY A 108 9.97 16.07 18.03
C GLY A 108 11.41 16.06 17.51
N SER A 109 11.69 15.36 16.41
CA SER A 109 13.03 15.18 15.87
C SER A 109 13.60 16.43 15.21
N GLU A 110 14.89 16.70 15.43
CA GLU A 110 15.63 17.77 14.75
C GLU A 110 15.91 17.41 13.29
N GLY A 111 16.58 18.32 12.56
CA GLY A 111 17.01 18.09 11.18
C GLY A 111 15.99 18.51 10.12
N LYS A 112 16.26 18.13 8.87
CA LYS A 112 15.44 18.46 7.70
C LYS A 112 14.65 17.22 7.27
N TYR A 113 13.35 17.37 7.08
CA TYR A 113 12.52 16.30 6.51
C TYR A 113 12.65 16.30 4.99
N ILE A 114 12.93 15.13 4.43
CA ILE A 114 12.93 14.86 3.00
C ILE A 114 11.99 13.67 2.82
N MET A 115 10.87 13.89 2.12
CA MET A 115 9.92 12.82 1.78
C MET A 115 10.66 11.68 1.09
N MET A 116 10.53 10.45 1.63
CA MET A 116 11.24 9.25 1.22
C MET A 116 12.73 9.53 1.03
N TYR A 117 13.42 9.89 2.12
CA TYR A 117 14.78 10.39 2.07
C TYR A 117 15.69 9.37 1.37
N PRO A 118 16.18 9.65 0.14
CA PRO A 118 16.81 8.61 -0.67
C PRO A 118 18.05 8.03 0.01
N PRO A 119 18.34 6.72 -0.19
CA PRO A 119 19.58 6.12 0.28
C PRO A 119 20.80 6.91 -0.20
N ARG A 120 21.86 6.93 0.62
CA ARG A 120 23.13 7.57 0.24
C ARG A 120 23.61 7.03 -1.11
N GLY A 121 23.90 7.94 -2.03
CA GLY A 121 24.17 7.62 -3.41
C GLY A 121 24.00 8.83 -4.34
N PRO A 122 23.72 8.61 -5.64
CA PRO A 122 23.56 9.70 -6.60
C PRO A 122 22.49 10.73 -6.22
N LEU A 123 21.41 10.30 -5.56
CA LEU A 123 20.29 11.16 -5.16
C LEU A 123 20.47 11.79 -3.76
N ASN A 124 21.37 11.24 -2.95
CA ASN A 124 21.69 11.74 -1.62
C ASN A 124 23.22 11.71 -1.39
N PRO A 125 23.92 12.83 -1.68
CA PRO A 125 25.37 12.93 -1.47
C PRO A 125 25.76 13.21 -0.02
N THR A 126 24.81 13.25 0.92
CA THR A 126 25.10 13.52 2.32
C THR A 126 25.66 12.29 3.04
N LYS A 127 26.00 12.44 4.32
CA LYS A 127 26.49 11.32 5.16
C LYS A 127 25.38 10.58 5.90
N THR A 128 24.12 11.00 5.73
CA THR A 128 22.97 10.50 6.48
C THR A 128 21.80 10.17 5.55
N ASP A 129 21.10 9.09 5.84
CA ASP A 129 19.84 8.63 5.28
C ASP A 129 19.06 7.86 6.37
N GLU A 130 17.87 7.34 6.04
CA GLU A 130 17.08 6.54 6.97
C GLU A 130 17.81 5.26 7.42
N THR A 131 18.70 4.69 6.60
CA THR A 131 19.54 3.54 6.97
C THR A 131 20.49 3.89 8.11
N THR A 132 21.21 5.00 8.00
CA THR A 132 22.16 5.46 9.03
C THR A 132 21.47 5.93 10.30
N ASP A 133 20.32 6.60 10.18
CA ASP A 133 19.56 7.04 11.35
C ASP A 133 18.97 5.83 12.10
N GLY A 134 18.51 4.79 11.37
CA GLY A 134 18.12 3.51 11.95
C GLY A 134 19.30 2.80 12.64
N TRP A 135 20.49 2.81 12.01
CA TRP A 135 21.71 2.22 12.58
C TRP A 135 22.11 2.88 13.90
N ASP A 136 22.20 4.22 13.91
CA ASP A 136 22.63 5.01 15.07
C ASP A 136 21.61 4.88 16.23
N THR A 137 20.33 4.77 15.89
CA THR A 137 19.26 4.51 16.86
C THR A 137 19.42 3.16 17.54
N ILE A 138 19.63 2.09 16.77
CA ILE A 138 19.81 0.75 17.33
C ILE A 138 21.09 0.68 18.18
N ASP A 139 22.19 1.27 17.70
CA ASP A 139 23.46 1.32 18.45
C ASP A 139 23.29 2.06 19.80
N TRP A 140 22.53 3.16 19.81
CA TRP A 140 22.24 3.87 21.04
C TRP A 140 21.37 3.04 22.00
N LEU A 141 20.29 2.42 21.51
CA LEU A 141 19.37 1.63 22.32
C LEU A 141 20.08 0.50 23.06
N VAL A 142 20.90 -0.29 22.36
CA VAL A 142 21.60 -1.43 22.98
C VAL A 142 22.67 -1.04 24.00
N LYS A 143 23.09 0.23 24.02
CA LYS A 143 24.06 0.77 24.99
C LYS A 143 23.41 1.45 26.19
N HIS A 144 22.17 1.95 26.05
CA HIS A 144 21.56 2.84 27.03
C HIS A 144 20.28 2.29 27.69
N ILE A 145 19.77 1.14 27.24
CA ILE A 145 18.59 0.49 27.83
C ILE A 145 19.03 -0.76 28.62
N PRO A 146 19.37 -0.61 29.92
CA PRO A 146 19.91 -1.70 30.73
C PRO A 146 18.91 -2.83 30.99
N GLU A 147 17.61 -2.57 30.84
CA GLU A 147 16.55 -3.58 30.95
C GLU A 147 16.55 -4.55 29.74
N SER A 148 17.27 -4.22 28.66
CA SER A 148 17.27 -4.98 27.41
C SER A 148 18.33 -6.08 27.33
N ASN A 149 18.06 -7.12 26.53
CA ASN A 149 19.06 -8.12 26.11
C ASN A 149 19.94 -7.68 24.91
N GLY A 150 19.76 -6.45 24.41
CA GLY A 150 20.53 -5.92 23.29
C GLY A 150 20.15 -6.46 21.92
N ARG A 151 18.99 -7.13 21.77
CA ARG A 151 18.44 -7.56 20.47
C ARG A 151 17.26 -6.69 20.08
N VAL A 152 17.27 -6.22 18.83
CA VAL A 152 16.25 -5.34 18.28
C VAL A 152 15.56 -6.01 17.10
N GLY A 153 14.24 -6.01 17.10
CA GLY A 153 13.41 -6.23 15.92
C GLY A 153 12.90 -4.90 15.39
N MET A 154 12.68 -4.80 14.08
CA MET A 154 12.00 -3.65 13.47
C MET A 154 10.69 -4.06 12.83
N ILE A 155 9.65 -3.25 13.01
CA ILE A 155 8.33 -3.43 12.42
C ILE A 155 7.71 -2.07 12.11
N GLY A 156 6.85 -2.00 11.10
CA GLY A 156 6.10 -0.79 10.76
C GLY A 156 5.38 -0.97 9.44
N SER A 157 4.27 -0.22 9.28
CA SER A 157 3.47 -0.24 8.06
C SER A 157 3.58 1.04 7.21
N SER A 158 3.45 0.95 5.88
CA SER A 158 3.59 2.08 4.96
C SER A 158 4.99 2.70 5.02
N TYR A 159 5.09 4.02 5.20
CA TYR A 159 6.35 4.71 5.49
C TYR A 159 7.08 4.12 6.70
N GLU A 160 6.37 3.67 7.75
CA GLU A 160 7.05 2.99 8.87
C GLU A 160 7.73 1.70 8.37
N GLY A 161 7.12 1.00 7.41
CA GLY A 161 7.68 -0.16 6.70
C GLY A 161 8.83 0.19 5.76
N GLU A 162 8.76 1.34 5.07
CA GLU A 162 9.87 1.92 4.29
C GLU A 162 11.10 2.12 5.18
N THR A 163 10.93 2.62 6.42
CA THR A 163 12.06 2.77 7.34
C THR A 163 12.69 1.43 7.75
N VAL A 164 11.89 0.34 7.80
CA VAL A 164 12.40 -1.02 8.02
C VAL A 164 13.18 -1.49 6.79
N ALA A 165 12.66 -1.31 5.59
CA ALA A 165 13.34 -1.67 4.35
C ALA A 165 14.66 -0.88 4.17
N MET A 166 14.67 0.41 4.50
CA MET A 166 15.87 1.25 4.51
C MET A 166 16.91 0.73 5.49
N ALA A 167 16.51 0.30 6.69
CA ALA A 167 17.43 -0.29 7.66
C ALA A 167 18.07 -1.60 7.18
N LEU A 168 17.40 -2.35 6.29
CA LEU A 168 17.93 -3.59 5.70
C LEU A 168 19.05 -3.37 4.68
N LEU A 169 19.25 -2.15 4.15
CA LEU A 169 20.35 -1.84 3.22
C LEU A 169 21.75 -1.95 3.87
N ASP A 170 21.85 -1.59 5.15
CA ASP A 170 23.08 -1.69 5.94
C ASP A 170 22.75 -1.82 7.44
N PRO A 171 22.24 -2.99 7.88
CA PRO A 171 21.66 -3.14 9.21
C PRO A 171 22.72 -3.12 10.32
N HIS A 172 22.37 -2.54 11.47
CA HIS A 172 23.18 -2.67 12.68
C HIS A 172 23.23 -4.14 13.13
N PRO A 173 24.36 -4.67 13.64
CA PRO A 173 24.46 -6.09 14.05
C PRO A 173 23.45 -6.55 15.09
N ALA A 174 22.86 -5.63 15.87
CA ALA A 174 21.82 -5.90 16.85
C ALA A 174 20.39 -5.98 16.26
N LEU A 175 20.19 -5.61 14.99
CA LEU A 175 18.94 -5.88 14.28
C LEU A 175 18.90 -7.38 13.95
N LYS A 176 18.02 -8.13 14.62
CA LYS A 176 17.97 -9.60 14.47
C LYS A 176 16.78 -10.11 13.68
N ALA A 177 15.76 -9.28 13.46
CA ALA A 177 14.59 -9.61 12.67
C ALA A 177 13.91 -8.33 12.17
N ALA A 178 13.30 -8.39 11.00
CA ALA A 178 12.59 -7.28 10.39
C ALA A 178 11.21 -7.72 9.86
N VAL A 179 10.20 -6.88 10.03
CA VAL A 179 8.84 -7.10 9.55
C VAL A 179 8.35 -5.82 8.85
N PRO A 180 8.72 -5.60 7.58
CA PRO A 180 8.17 -4.51 6.77
C PRO A 180 6.73 -4.89 6.37
N GLU A 181 5.76 -4.14 6.88
CA GLU A 181 4.34 -4.31 6.57
C GLU A 181 3.95 -3.28 5.52
N SER A 182 3.29 -3.68 4.44
CA SER A 182 2.84 -2.81 3.35
C SER A 182 3.84 -1.67 3.03
N PRO A 183 5.14 -1.96 2.80
CA PRO A 183 6.18 -0.94 2.80
C PRO A 183 6.22 -0.19 1.46
N MET A 184 6.52 1.11 1.50
CA MET A 184 6.81 1.88 0.29
C MET A 184 8.18 1.43 -0.26
N ILE A 185 8.21 0.82 -1.44
CA ILE A 185 9.44 0.23 -2.02
C ILE A 185 9.72 0.78 -3.42
N ASP A 186 8.72 0.78 -4.31
CA ASP A 186 8.79 1.41 -5.63
C ASP A 186 7.49 2.17 -5.89
N THR A 187 7.54 3.44 -5.48
CA THR A 187 6.42 4.37 -5.54
C THR A 187 6.12 4.90 -6.93
N TYR A 188 6.85 4.46 -7.95
CA TYR A 188 6.52 4.72 -9.35
C TYR A 188 5.85 3.51 -10.02
N MET A 189 6.30 2.30 -9.70
CA MET A 189 5.80 1.10 -10.37
C MET A 189 4.42 0.68 -9.88
N GLY A 190 4.13 0.78 -8.58
CA GLY A 190 2.80 0.41 -8.07
C GLY A 190 2.55 0.61 -6.58
N ASP A 191 3.34 1.46 -5.91
CA ASP A 191 3.01 1.96 -4.57
C ASP A 191 2.40 3.39 -4.68
N ASP A 192 2.67 4.30 -3.75
CA ASP A 192 1.86 5.52 -3.53
C ASP A 192 1.70 6.49 -4.70
N TRP A 193 2.76 6.85 -5.43
CA TRP A 193 2.73 8.02 -6.31
C TRP A 193 2.22 7.69 -7.71
N PHE A 194 2.63 6.55 -8.26
CA PHE A 194 2.20 6.09 -9.57
C PHE A 194 1.97 4.58 -9.59
N HIS A 195 1.08 4.15 -10.47
CA HIS A 195 0.98 2.75 -10.90
C HIS A 195 1.28 2.68 -12.39
N TYR A 196 2.34 1.97 -12.75
CA TYR A 196 2.84 1.87 -14.13
C TYR A 196 2.87 3.22 -14.87
N GLY A 197 3.28 4.28 -14.15
CA GLY A 197 3.36 5.66 -14.63
C GLY A 197 2.06 6.48 -14.62
N ALA A 198 0.92 5.91 -14.24
CA ALA A 198 -0.31 6.65 -13.98
C ALA A 198 -0.27 7.34 -12.61
N PHE A 199 -0.42 8.66 -12.54
CA PHE A 199 -0.20 9.42 -11.30
C PHE A 199 -1.42 9.38 -10.37
N ARG A 200 -1.21 9.04 -9.11
CA ARG A 200 -2.23 8.95 -8.06
C ARG A 200 -2.48 10.32 -7.41
N GLN A 201 -3.24 11.18 -8.09
CA GLN A 201 -3.45 12.57 -7.68
C GLN A 201 -4.11 12.75 -6.32
N MET A 202 -4.86 11.76 -5.81
CA MET A 202 -5.40 11.81 -4.44
C MET A 202 -4.31 11.87 -3.37
N MET A 203 -3.10 11.36 -3.65
CA MET A 203 -1.96 11.39 -2.73
C MET A 203 -1.34 12.79 -2.55
N LEU A 204 -1.76 13.78 -3.34
CA LEU A 204 -1.41 15.18 -3.07
C LEU A 204 -1.90 15.65 -1.69
N GLY A 205 -3.01 15.08 -1.19
CA GLY A 205 -3.48 15.32 0.18
C GLY A 205 -2.45 14.88 1.23
N TYR A 206 -1.87 13.69 1.05
CA TYR A 206 -0.79 13.19 1.91
C TYR A 206 0.48 14.06 1.82
N VAL A 207 0.90 14.43 0.60
CA VAL A 207 2.08 15.30 0.42
C VAL A 207 1.89 16.63 1.14
N HIS A 208 0.71 17.24 1.02
CA HIS A 208 0.37 18.46 1.75
C HIS A 208 0.42 18.22 3.27
N MET A 209 -0.27 17.18 3.75
CA MET A 209 -0.27 16.79 5.17
C MET A 209 1.15 16.68 5.73
N GLN A 210 2.06 16.02 5.03
CA GLN A 210 3.37 15.71 5.58
C GLN A 210 4.42 16.82 5.45
N THR A 211 4.28 17.74 4.48
CA THR A 211 5.40 18.62 4.07
C THR A 211 5.18 20.11 4.34
N VAL A 212 3.96 20.56 4.64
CA VAL A 212 3.69 21.99 4.91
C VAL A 212 4.16 22.46 6.29
N GLN A 213 4.25 21.56 7.26
CA GLN A 213 4.79 21.86 8.59
C GLN A 213 5.44 20.64 9.24
N LYS A 214 6.28 20.90 10.24
CA LYS A 214 7.03 19.87 10.96
C LYS A 214 6.13 18.91 11.76
N GLY A 215 5.10 19.45 12.41
CA GLY A 215 4.19 18.74 13.32
C GLY A 215 3.01 18.07 12.62
N ALA A 216 1.88 18.01 13.32
CA ALA A 216 0.63 17.43 12.80
C ALA A 216 0.29 18.03 11.43
N GLY A 217 -0.11 17.21 10.47
CA GLY A 217 -0.28 17.70 9.10
C GLY A 217 -1.43 18.68 8.93
N ALA A 218 -1.35 19.52 7.90
CA ALA A 218 -2.46 20.38 7.51
C ALA A 218 -3.28 19.75 6.38
N VAL A 219 -4.58 20.05 6.34
CA VAL A 219 -5.48 19.60 5.29
C VAL A 219 -5.46 20.59 4.13
N THR A 220 -5.47 20.11 2.88
CA THR A 220 -5.55 20.99 1.71
C THR A 220 -6.89 21.73 1.73
N PRO A 221 -6.93 23.08 1.79
CA PRO A 221 -8.19 23.80 1.78
C PRO A 221 -8.96 23.55 0.48
N THR A 222 -10.24 23.19 0.60
CA THR A 222 -11.14 23.02 -0.55
C THR A 222 -12.51 23.64 -0.25
N ASP A 223 -13.13 24.19 -1.29
CA ASP A 223 -14.50 24.69 -1.34
C ASP A 223 -15.44 23.72 -2.10
N THR A 224 -14.91 22.59 -2.56
CA THR A 224 -15.63 21.61 -3.36
C THR A 224 -15.68 20.27 -2.63
N TYR A 225 -16.87 19.80 -2.34
CA TYR A 225 -17.07 18.56 -1.56
C TYR A 225 -16.66 17.29 -2.32
N ASP A 226 -16.88 17.27 -3.64
CA ASP A 226 -16.58 16.12 -4.50
C ASP A 226 -15.23 16.31 -5.19
N LYS A 227 -14.23 15.49 -4.85
CA LYS A 227 -12.91 15.51 -5.48
C LYS A 227 -12.96 15.20 -6.97
N TYR A 228 -13.94 14.42 -7.43
CA TYR A 228 -14.15 14.24 -8.87
C TYR A 228 -14.38 15.60 -9.54
N GLU A 229 -15.29 16.40 -8.99
CA GLU A 229 -15.61 17.72 -9.51
C GLU A 229 -14.42 18.68 -9.39
N GLU A 230 -13.75 18.68 -8.24
CA GLU A 230 -12.63 19.58 -7.96
C GLU A 230 -11.47 19.39 -8.95
N TYR A 231 -11.01 18.14 -9.12
CA TYR A 231 -9.92 17.85 -10.04
C TYR A 231 -10.32 18.04 -11.51
N LEU A 232 -11.57 17.73 -11.87
CA LEU A 232 -12.05 17.88 -13.25
C LEU A 232 -12.10 19.37 -13.66
N ARG A 233 -12.56 20.24 -12.76
CA ARG A 233 -12.59 21.71 -12.97
C ARG A 233 -11.20 22.31 -13.06
N ALA A 234 -10.24 21.80 -12.29
CA ALA A 234 -8.87 22.27 -12.34
C ALA A 234 -8.20 22.00 -13.71
N GLY A 235 -8.61 20.95 -14.42
CA GLY A 235 -8.00 20.57 -15.69
C GLY A 235 -6.88 19.57 -15.47
N SER A 236 -5.63 19.99 -15.62
CA SER A 236 -4.46 19.14 -15.33
C SER A 236 -4.11 19.13 -13.85
N VAL A 237 -3.35 18.12 -13.44
CA VAL A 237 -2.78 18.07 -12.08
C VAL A 237 -1.89 19.28 -11.80
N GLY A 238 -1.13 19.76 -12.78
CA GLY A 238 -0.30 20.95 -12.64
C GLY A 238 -1.12 22.23 -12.47
N ASP A 239 -2.30 22.32 -13.08
CA ASP A 239 -3.23 23.43 -12.86
C ASP A 239 -3.84 23.36 -11.44
N TYR A 240 -4.22 22.17 -10.98
CA TYR A 240 -4.66 21.95 -9.59
C TYR A 240 -3.56 22.38 -8.60
N ILE A 241 -2.34 21.86 -8.77
CA ILE A 241 -1.17 22.19 -7.95
C ILE A 241 -0.97 23.70 -7.85
N ARG A 242 -0.94 24.40 -9.01
CA ARG A 242 -0.76 25.86 -9.08
C ARG A 242 -1.89 26.63 -8.42
N SER A 243 -3.13 26.19 -8.57
CA SER A 243 -4.28 26.85 -7.95
C SER A 243 -4.30 26.72 -6.42
N ARG A 244 -3.61 25.72 -5.87
CA ARG A 244 -3.48 25.47 -4.43
C ARG A 244 -2.11 25.89 -3.86
N GLY A 245 -1.18 26.36 -4.70
CA GLY A 245 0.16 26.77 -4.28
C GLY A 245 1.08 25.61 -3.89
N LEU A 246 0.74 24.37 -4.30
CA LEU A 246 1.48 23.15 -3.94
C LEU A 246 2.83 23.05 -4.66
N GLU A 247 3.04 23.81 -5.74
CA GLU A 247 4.32 23.89 -6.47
C GLU A 247 5.45 24.45 -5.62
N LYS A 248 5.13 25.13 -4.51
CA LYS A 248 6.09 25.64 -3.53
C LYS A 248 6.68 24.52 -2.66
N LEU A 249 6.06 23.34 -2.64
CA LEU A 249 6.53 22.18 -1.90
C LEU A 249 7.64 21.47 -2.70
N PRO A 250 8.87 21.34 -2.16
CA PRO A 250 9.99 20.80 -2.93
C PRO A 250 9.77 19.38 -3.47
N PHE A 251 9.02 18.54 -2.76
CA PHE A 251 8.72 17.18 -3.23
C PHE A 251 7.78 17.18 -4.44
N VAL A 252 6.74 18.03 -4.43
CA VAL A 252 5.83 18.20 -5.58
C VAL A 252 6.61 18.64 -6.82
N ALA A 253 7.53 19.60 -6.65
CA ALA A 253 8.38 20.07 -7.74
C ALA A 253 9.28 18.96 -8.33
N ARG A 254 9.90 18.12 -7.48
CA ARG A 254 10.70 16.97 -7.94
C ARG A 254 9.82 15.96 -8.69
N MET A 255 8.70 15.56 -8.11
CA MET A 255 7.78 14.60 -8.71
C MET A 255 7.27 15.07 -10.09
N MET A 256 6.88 16.34 -10.22
CA MET A 256 6.45 16.91 -11.51
C MET A 256 7.57 16.97 -12.56
N ALA A 257 8.83 17.10 -12.13
CA ALA A 257 10.00 17.14 -13.01
C ALA A 257 10.40 15.74 -13.53
N HIS A 258 9.97 14.67 -12.85
CA HIS A 258 10.29 13.28 -13.17
C HIS A 258 9.01 12.47 -13.45
N PRO A 259 8.27 12.75 -14.55
CA PRO A 259 7.02 12.05 -14.86
C PRO A 259 7.20 10.63 -15.40
N ALA A 260 8.41 10.25 -15.81
CA ALA A 260 8.79 8.93 -16.31
C ALA A 260 9.66 8.20 -15.28
N TYR A 261 9.85 6.89 -15.41
CA TYR A 261 10.69 6.06 -14.52
C TYR A 261 12.19 6.26 -14.78
N ASP A 262 12.64 7.50 -14.69
CA ASP A 262 14.05 7.87 -14.90
C ASP A 262 14.92 7.55 -13.66
N SER A 263 16.18 7.96 -13.72
CA SER A 263 17.16 7.74 -12.64
C SER A 263 16.73 8.23 -11.26
N PHE A 264 15.81 9.21 -11.17
CA PHE A 264 15.24 9.66 -9.91
C PHE A 264 14.46 8.55 -9.22
N TRP A 265 13.55 7.87 -9.93
CA TRP A 265 12.75 6.78 -9.35
C TRP A 265 13.55 5.48 -9.25
N GLN A 266 14.32 5.13 -10.28
CA GLN A 266 15.15 3.93 -10.27
C GLN A 266 16.20 3.93 -9.13
N GLY A 267 16.69 5.10 -8.74
CA GLY A 267 17.62 5.25 -7.61
C GLY A 267 16.95 5.14 -6.22
N GLN A 268 15.63 4.99 -6.17
CA GLN A 268 14.82 4.85 -4.96
C GLN A 268 14.10 3.50 -4.88
N ASP A 269 14.17 2.65 -5.92
CA ASP A 269 13.65 1.27 -5.88
C ASP A 269 14.41 0.43 -4.85
N LEU A 270 13.81 0.29 -3.67
CA LEU A 270 14.43 -0.41 -2.55
C LEU A 270 14.55 -1.92 -2.82
N ALA A 271 13.67 -2.53 -3.61
CA ALA A 271 13.76 -3.96 -3.95
C ALA A 271 15.03 -4.23 -4.75
N ARG A 272 15.31 -3.40 -5.76
CA ARG A 272 16.56 -3.49 -6.54
C ARG A 272 17.79 -3.23 -5.69
N LEU A 273 17.77 -2.22 -4.82
CA LEU A 273 18.90 -1.86 -3.97
C LEU A 273 19.21 -2.96 -2.93
N MET A 274 18.19 -3.51 -2.28
CA MET A 274 18.35 -4.64 -1.36
C MET A 274 18.81 -5.91 -2.08
N ALA A 275 18.28 -6.22 -3.26
CA ALA A 275 18.71 -7.38 -4.03
C ALA A 275 20.17 -7.30 -4.51
N ALA A 276 20.70 -6.08 -4.72
CA ALA A 276 22.09 -5.87 -5.08
C ALA A 276 23.07 -6.15 -3.93
N LYS A 277 22.65 -5.95 -2.69
CA LYS A 277 23.42 -6.28 -1.48
C LYS A 277 22.49 -6.83 -0.38
N PRO A 278 22.03 -8.09 -0.51
CA PRO A 278 21.04 -8.63 0.41
C PRO A 278 21.58 -8.74 1.84
N SER A 279 20.75 -8.34 2.80
CA SER A 279 21.02 -8.53 4.22
C SER A 279 20.76 -9.98 4.66
N ASN A 280 21.47 -10.42 5.71
CA ASN A 280 21.22 -11.69 6.40
C ASN A 280 20.24 -11.54 7.57
N VAL A 281 19.63 -10.37 7.77
CA VAL A 281 18.56 -10.20 8.76
C VAL A 281 17.33 -10.98 8.29
N PRO A 282 16.83 -11.96 9.07
CA PRO A 282 15.55 -12.62 8.80
C PRO A 282 14.45 -11.59 8.62
N THR A 283 13.73 -11.68 7.50
CA THR A 283 12.72 -10.67 7.14
C THR A 283 11.39 -11.30 6.80
N LEU A 284 10.30 -10.85 7.43
CA LEU A 284 8.94 -11.25 7.14
C LEU A 284 8.22 -10.10 6.45
N TRP A 285 8.07 -10.20 5.13
CA TRP A 285 7.37 -9.22 4.32
C TRP A 285 5.86 -9.42 4.45
N GLU A 286 5.12 -8.35 4.60
CA GLU A 286 3.66 -8.38 4.67
C GLU A 286 3.06 -7.33 3.74
N GLN A 287 1.93 -7.65 3.09
CA GLN A 287 1.01 -6.66 2.53
C GLN A 287 -0.42 -7.20 2.49
N GLY A 288 -1.42 -6.33 2.41
CA GLY A 288 -2.79 -6.74 2.13
C GLY A 288 -2.99 -7.25 0.69
N LEU A 289 -3.89 -8.23 0.51
CA LEU A 289 -4.40 -8.61 -0.82
C LEU A 289 -5.22 -7.49 -1.48
N PHE A 290 -5.78 -6.59 -0.66
CA PHE A 290 -6.53 -5.42 -1.08
C PHE A 290 -5.86 -4.14 -0.55
N ASP A 291 -4.53 -4.11 -0.54
CA ASP A 291 -3.75 -2.94 -0.18
C ASP A 291 -3.92 -1.83 -1.23
N GLN A 292 -4.61 -0.76 -0.85
CA GLN A 292 -4.93 0.30 -1.78
C GLN A 292 -3.85 1.38 -1.94
N GLU A 293 -2.75 1.30 -1.20
CA GLU A 293 -1.65 2.29 -1.18
C GLU A 293 -0.33 1.69 -1.66
N ASP A 294 0.12 0.59 -1.05
CA ASP A 294 1.43 -0.04 -1.24
C ASP A 294 1.29 -1.47 -1.78
N MET A 295 0.67 -1.62 -2.96
CA MET A 295 0.36 -2.93 -3.54
C MET A 295 1.58 -3.62 -4.16
N TRP A 296 2.64 -2.87 -4.48
CA TRP A 296 3.84 -3.38 -5.12
C TRP A 296 4.85 -3.89 -4.10
N GLY A 297 5.07 -3.16 -3.01
CA GLY A 297 6.32 -3.21 -2.29
C GLY A 297 6.71 -4.55 -1.69
N ALA A 298 5.90 -5.11 -0.78
CA ALA A 298 6.30 -6.30 -0.01
C ALA A 298 6.57 -7.52 -0.90
N ASN A 299 5.65 -7.81 -1.82
CA ASN A 299 5.78 -8.98 -2.68
C ASN A 299 6.95 -8.83 -3.68
N HIS A 300 7.18 -7.63 -4.24
CA HIS A 300 8.28 -7.41 -5.18
C HIS A 300 9.65 -7.41 -4.48
N ALA A 301 9.74 -6.88 -3.26
CA ALA A 301 10.95 -6.98 -2.44
C ALA A 301 11.26 -8.45 -2.11
N TRP A 302 10.25 -9.23 -1.71
CA TRP A 302 10.41 -10.67 -1.47
C TRP A 302 10.85 -11.42 -2.74
N LEU A 303 10.24 -11.14 -3.89
CA LEU A 303 10.61 -11.75 -5.18
C LEU A 303 12.03 -11.38 -5.61
N ALA A 304 12.44 -10.13 -5.45
CA ALA A 304 13.77 -9.66 -5.79
C ALA A 304 14.85 -10.34 -4.91
N LEU A 305 14.60 -10.45 -3.60
CA LEU A 305 15.49 -11.17 -2.67
C LEU A 305 15.51 -12.68 -2.92
N LYS A 306 14.36 -13.28 -3.28
CA LYS A 306 14.30 -14.68 -3.72
C LYS A 306 15.17 -14.89 -4.96
N ALA A 307 15.05 -14.02 -5.97
CA ALA A 307 15.86 -14.09 -7.19
C ALA A 307 17.36 -13.91 -6.91
N ALA A 308 17.72 -13.12 -5.88
CA ALA A 308 19.09 -12.98 -5.39
C ALA A 308 19.58 -14.17 -4.55
N GLY A 309 18.78 -15.22 -4.34
CA GLY A 309 19.16 -16.43 -3.59
C GLY A 309 18.88 -16.36 -2.08
N HIS A 310 18.12 -15.37 -1.60
CA HIS A 310 17.86 -15.14 -0.17
C HIS A 310 16.49 -15.65 0.31
N ALA A 311 15.81 -16.50 -0.47
CA ALA A 311 14.49 -17.05 -0.11
C ALA A 311 14.47 -17.76 1.25
N ALA A 312 15.55 -18.46 1.62
CA ALA A 312 15.64 -19.19 2.89
C ALA A 312 15.59 -18.28 4.14
N ASN A 313 15.84 -16.98 3.97
CA ASN A 313 15.86 -15.99 5.05
C ASN A 313 14.73 -14.95 4.95
N ASN A 314 13.77 -15.17 4.05
CA ASN A 314 12.67 -14.23 3.77
C ASN A 314 11.33 -14.94 3.79
N TRP A 315 10.33 -14.39 4.48
CA TRP A 315 8.95 -14.88 4.52
C TRP A 315 8.03 -13.88 3.84
N LEU A 316 6.89 -14.34 3.34
CA LEU A 316 5.84 -13.48 2.78
C LEU A 316 4.49 -13.80 3.43
N VAL A 317 3.76 -12.79 3.85
CA VAL A 317 2.38 -12.91 4.31
C VAL A 317 1.49 -11.97 3.52
N MET A 318 0.35 -12.47 3.04
CA MET A 318 -0.70 -11.62 2.48
C MET A 318 -2.07 -11.99 3.04
N GLY A 319 -2.63 -11.11 3.87
CA GLY A 319 -3.98 -11.28 4.43
C GLY A 319 -5.07 -10.59 3.62
N PRO A 320 -6.35 -10.81 3.93
CA PRO A 320 -7.49 -10.23 3.20
C PRO A 320 -7.74 -8.80 3.71
N TRP A 321 -6.70 -7.96 3.66
CA TRP A 321 -6.65 -6.67 4.33
C TRP A 321 -6.58 -5.53 3.33
N SER A 322 -7.14 -4.40 3.77
CA SER A 322 -6.78 -3.08 3.26
C SER A 322 -5.43 -2.62 3.81
N HIS A 323 -4.92 -1.53 3.26
CA HIS A 323 -3.64 -0.95 3.66
C HIS A 323 -3.53 -0.78 5.17
N SER A 324 -2.43 -1.24 5.77
CA SER A 324 -2.13 -1.16 7.21
C SER A 324 -3.15 -1.82 8.16
N GLN A 325 -4.24 -2.44 7.67
CA GLN A 325 -5.29 -3.02 8.53
C GLN A 325 -4.80 -4.20 9.37
N VAL A 326 -3.68 -4.81 8.98
CA VAL A 326 -2.95 -5.82 9.76
C VAL A 326 -2.65 -5.36 11.21
N ASN A 327 -2.57 -4.04 11.44
CA ASN A 327 -2.34 -3.42 12.74
C ASN A 327 -3.63 -3.11 13.54
N GLY A 328 -4.79 -3.40 12.96
CA GLY A 328 -6.10 -3.13 13.54
C GLY A 328 -6.90 -4.40 13.76
N LYS A 329 -8.15 -4.38 13.29
CA LYS A 329 -9.07 -5.53 13.33
C LYS A 329 -9.26 -6.08 11.92
N GLY A 330 -9.02 -7.37 11.73
CA GLY A 330 -9.11 -8.04 10.44
C GLY A 330 -10.36 -8.92 10.30
N TYR A 331 -11.52 -8.48 10.81
CA TYR A 331 -12.78 -9.22 10.67
C TYR A 331 -13.47 -9.03 9.31
N ASN A 332 -13.22 -7.90 8.65
CA ASN A 332 -13.90 -7.52 7.42
C ASN A 332 -13.12 -6.46 6.64
N VAL A 333 -13.33 -6.37 5.33
CA VAL A 333 -12.96 -5.22 4.50
C VAL A 333 -14.11 -4.88 3.58
N GLY A 334 -14.58 -3.63 3.63
CA GLY A 334 -15.82 -3.25 2.97
C GLY A 334 -16.98 -4.17 3.40
N PRO A 335 -17.76 -4.73 2.46
CA PRO A 335 -18.87 -5.62 2.79
C PRO A 335 -18.46 -7.07 3.14
N PHE A 336 -17.20 -7.46 2.87
CA PHE A 336 -16.75 -8.84 3.03
C PHE A 336 -16.32 -9.13 4.44
N LYS A 337 -16.81 -10.25 5.00
CA LYS A 337 -16.50 -10.73 6.36
C LYS A 337 -15.66 -12.00 6.26
N TRP A 338 -14.63 -12.09 7.09
CA TRP A 338 -13.66 -13.18 7.09
C TRP A 338 -13.87 -14.14 8.26
N GLU A 339 -13.29 -15.34 8.17
CA GLU A 339 -13.26 -16.30 9.28
C GLU A 339 -12.39 -15.79 10.45
N GLY A 340 -13.01 -15.06 11.36
CA GLY A 340 -12.37 -14.54 12.58
C GLY A 340 -11.56 -13.27 12.35
N ASP A 341 -10.75 -12.90 13.36
CA ASP A 341 -9.86 -11.75 13.27
C ASP A 341 -8.54 -12.16 12.63
N THR A 342 -8.47 -12.03 11.29
CA THR A 342 -7.31 -12.48 10.51
C THR A 342 -6.05 -11.68 10.84
N ALA A 343 -6.16 -10.39 11.18
CA ALA A 343 -5.06 -9.53 11.60
C ALA A 343 -4.51 -9.94 12.97
N ARG A 344 -5.39 -10.22 13.94
CA ARG A 344 -4.97 -10.76 15.24
C ARG A 344 -4.31 -12.14 15.09
N PHE A 345 -4.81 -12.99 14.20
CA PHE A 345 -4.19 -14.28 13.90
C PHE A 345 -2.76 -14.09 13.40
N TYR A 346 -2.54 -13.22 12.41
CA TYR A 346 -1.21 -12.86 11.91
C TYR A 346 -0.28 -12.39 13.03
N ASN A 347 -0.70 -11.39 13.80
CA ASN A 347 0.16 -10.79 14.82
C ASN A 347 0.57 -11.82 15.89
N ARG A 348 -0.36 -12.66 16.36
CA ARG A 348 -0.11 -13.63 17.44
C ARG A 348 0.46 -14.96 16.99
N GLN A 349 0.15 -15.43 15.78
CA GLN A 349 0.54 -16.75 15.29
C GLN A 349 1.70 -16.71 14.29
N MET A 350 2.01 -15.54 13.72
CA MET A 350 3.10 -15.38 12.75
C MET A 350 4.17 -14.42 13.25
N VAL A 351 3.82 -13.16 13.53
CA VAL A 351 4.81 -12.12 13.88
C VAL A 351 5.44 -12.35 15.24
N LEU A 352 4.63 -12.55 16.29
CA LEU A 352 5.17 -12.78 17.63
C LEU A 352 6.08 -14.02 17.67
N PRO A 353 5.69 -15.21 17.17
CA PRO A 353 6.60 -16.36 17.11
C PRO A 353 7.87 -16.10 16.29
N PHE A 354 7.76 -15.39 15.17
CA PHE A 354 8.91 -15.00 14.35
C PHE A 354 9.89 -14.14 15.15
N PHE A 355 9.41 -13.12 15.85
CA PHE A 355 10.26 -12.30 16.72
C PHE A 355 10.82 -13.09 17.91
N GLU A 356 10.03 -13.95 18.54
CA GLU A 356 10.49 -14.81 19.64
C GLU A 356 11.67 -15.69 19.23
N GLN A 357 11.67 -16.25 18.01
CA GLN A 357 12.78 -17.06 17.49
C GLN A 357 14.10 -16.30 17.42
N TYR A 358 14.08 -15.01 17.04
CA TYR A 358 15.30 -14.25 16.72
C TYR A 358 15.71 -13.26 17.81
N LEU A 359 14.76 -12.82 18.65
CA LEU A 359 14.96 -11.83 19.70
C LEU A 359 15.04 -12.43 21.10
N ARG A 360 14.57 -13.67 21.27
CA ARG A 360 14.87 -14.51 22.42
C ARG A 360 15.63 -15.74 21.92
N ASP A 361 16.43 -16.39 22.77
CA ASP A 361 17.05 -17.68 22.41
C ASP A 361 15.99 -18.81 22.42
N GLY A 362 14.90 -18.59 21.67
CA GLY A 362 13.70 -19.39 21.64
C GLY A 362 13.76 -20.53 20.63
N GLN A 363 12.71 -21.35 20.62
CA GLN A 363 12.54 -22.38 19.60
C GLN A 363 12.25 -21.75 18.23
N PRO A 364 12.65 -22.39 17.12
CA PRO A 364 12.28 -21.94 15.80
C PRO A 364 10.76 -21.79 15.64
N ALA A 365 10.32 -20.68 15.07
CA ALA A 365 8.93 -20.44 14.71
C ALA A 365 8.49 -21.47 13.68
N LYS A 366 7.29 -22.04 13.87
CA LYS A 366 6.66 -22.94 12.89
C LYS A 366 5.89 -22.13 11.86
N LEU A 367 6.58 -21.29 11.12
CA LEU A 367 6.00 -20.42 10.10
C LEU A 367 6.32 -20.95 8.70
N ALA A 368 5.28 -21.18 7.89
CA ALA A 368 5.45 -21.53 6.47
C ALA A 368 6.14 -20.39 5.73
N ARG A 369 6.89 -20.70 4.67
CA ARG A 369 7.67 -19.71 3.91
C ARG A 369 6.79 -18.59 3.38
N VAL A 370 5.59 -18.95 2.92
CA VAL A 370 4.58 -18.02 2.45
C VAL A 370 3.22 -18.38 3.06
N ASN A 371 2.50 -17.40 3.61
CA ASN A 371 1.13 -17.58 4.10
C ASN A 371 0.22 -16.57 3.41
N ILE A 372 -0.81 -17.03 2.70
CA ILE A 372 -1.70 -16.14 1.97
C ILE A 372 -3.14 -16.54 2.26
N TYR A 373 -3.97 -15.58 2.64
CA TYR A 373 -5.38 -15.84 2.86
C TYR A 373 -6.10 -16.16 1.56
N ASN A 374 -6.93 -17.18 1.57
CA ASN A 374 -7.75 -17.57 0.44
C ASN A 374 -9.08 -16.85 0.53
N THR A 375 -9.30 -15.84 -0.31
CA THR A 375 -10.53 -15.02 -0.27
C THR A 375 -11.76 -15.74 -0.81
N GLY A 376 -11.59 -16.90 -1.45
CA GLY A 376 -12.70 -17.76 -1.89
C GLY A 376 -13.04 -18.85 -0.84
N ASP A 377 -12.03 -19.56 -0.34
CA ASP A 377 -12.22 -20.63 0.66
C ASP A 377 -12.31 -20.10 2.11
N ASP A 378 -12.06 -18.82 2.34
CA ASP A 378 -12.15 -18.12 3.63
C ASP A 378 -11.23 -18.71 4.72
N ARG A 379 -9.97 -18.99 4.37
CA ARG A 379 -8.97 -19.56 5.30
C ARG A 379 -7.54 -19.15 4.93
N TRP A 380 -6.59 -19.34 5.85
CA TRP A 380 -5.16 -19.24 5.55
C TRP A 380 -4.64 -20.46 4.79
N ASP A 381 -3.97 -20.24 3.66
CA ASP A 381 -3.19 -21.26 2.96
C ASP A 381 -1.69 -21.03 3.21
N ALA A 382 -0.94 -22.12 3.35
CA ALA A 382 0.50 -22.13 3.57
C ALA A 382 1.23 -22.73 2.35
N PHE A 383 2.32 -22.09 1.94
CA PHE A 383 3.12 -22.50 0.78
C PHE A 383 4.61 -22.53 1.12
N ASP A 384 5.32 -23.48 0.51
CA ASP A 384 6.79 -23.55 0.57
C ASP A 384 7.43 -22.55 -0.40
N ASP A 385 6.72 -22.19 -1.47
CA ASP A 385 7.19 -21.24 -2.47
C ASP A 385 6.03 -20.45 -3.12
N TRP A 386 6.36 -19.27 -3.66
CA TRP A 386 5.42 -18.37 -4.34
C TRP A 386 6.09 -17.63 -5.52
N PRO A 387 5.34 -17.23 -6.56
CA PRO A 387 4.00 -17.72 -6.91
C PRO A 387 4.03 -19.20 -7.30
N THR A 388 2.90 -19.89 -7.17
CA THR A 388 2.79 -21.31 -7.56
C THR A 388 2.60 -21.48 -9.07
N SER A 389 2.08 -20.45 -9.74
CA SER A 389 1.92 -20.36 -11.20
C SER A 389 2.55 -19.09 -11.77
N CYS A 390 3.39 -19.23 -12.80
CA CYS A 390 4.01 -18.09 -13.49
C CYS A 390 4.52 -18.46 -14.90
N ALA A 391 5.09 -17.48 -15.61
CA ALA A 391 5.56 -17.67 -16.99
C ALA A 391 6.74 -18.66 -17.11
N LYS A 392 7.68 -18.66 -16.15
CA LYS A 392 8.86 -19.53 -16.14
C LYS A 392 9.29 -19.83 -14.70
N GLY A 393 9.64 -21.09 -14.42
CA GLY A 393 10.25 -21.48 -13.14
C GLY A 393 9.27 -21.74 -11.99
N CYS A 394 7.95 -21.77 -12.25
CA CYS A 394 6.93 -22.13 -11.27
C CYS A 394 6.36 -23.54 -11.51
N GLY A 395 5.60 -24.05 -10.53
CA GLY A 395 5.00 -25.38 -10.58
C GLY A 395 3.95 -25.56 -11.69
N THR A 396 3.22 -24.50 -12.04
CA THR A 396 2.32 -24.49 -13.20
C THR A 396 2.56 -23.26 -14.08
N ALA A 397 2.23 -23.38 -15.38
CA ALA A 397 2.19 -22.25 -16.29
C ALA A 397 0.89 -21.44 -16.10
N LEU A 398 0.91 -20.16 -16.48
CA LEU A 398 -0.30 -19.35 -16.54
C LEU A 398 -1.26 -19.87 -17.63
N THR A 399 -2.56 -19.81 -17.36
CA THR A 399 -3.63 -20.22 -18.27
C THR A 399 -4.33 -18.98 -18.83
N PRO A 400 -4.35 -18.75 -20.15
CA PRO A 400 -4.98 -17.58 -20.73
C PRO A 400 -6.51 -17.66 -20.65
N LEU A 401 -7.14 -16.59 -20.17
CA LEU A 401 -8.58 -16.35 -20.28
C LEU A 401 -8.80 -15.26 -21.33
N TYR A 402 -9.25 -15.67 -22.52
CA TYR A 402 -9.38 -14.81 -23.69
C TYR A 402 -10.70 -14.04 -23.70
N LEU A 403 -10.63 -12.78 -24.12
CA LEU A 403 -11.81 -12.01 -24.51
C LEU A 403 -12.38 -12.61 -25.80
N SER A 404 -13.70 -12.82 -25.84
CA SER A 404 -14.37 -13.54 -26.91
C SER A 404 -15.67 -12.85 -27.34
N LYS A 405 -16.28 -13.38 -28.41
CA LYS A 405 -17.47 -12.81 -29.06
C LYS A 405 -18.64 -12.70 -28.09
N GLY A 406 -19.41 -11.61 -28.23
CA GLY A 406 -20.64 -11.41 -27.46
C GLY A 406 -20.38 -11.12 -25.99
N ALA A 407 -19.32 -10.34 -25.68
CA ALA A 407 -18.95 -9.98 -24.31
C ALA A 407 -18.69 -11.21 -23.40
N SER A 408 -18.08 -12.26 -23.97
CA SER A 408 -17.79 -13.50 -23.24
C SER A 408 -16.30 -13.69 -22.97
N LEU A 409 -15.98 -14.53 -21.98
CA LEU A 409 -14.63 -15.02 -21.70
C LEU A 409 -14.54 -16.54 -21.92
N ALA A 410 -13.45 -16.99 -22.53
CA ALA A 410 -13.20 -18.40 -22.80
C ALA A 410 -11.71 -18.77 -22.62
N PHE A 411 -11.44 -20.00 -22.19
CA PHE A 411 -10.07 -20.53 -22.12
C PHE A 411 -9.55 -20.99 -23.49
N ASP A 412 -10.46 -21.32 -24.41
CA ASP A 412 -10.10 -21.61 -25.79
C ASP A 412 -9.74 -20.33 -26.54
N LYS A 413 -8.67 -20.42 -27.34
CA LYS A 413 -8.21 -19.30 -28.15
C LYS A 413 -9.29 -18.89 -29.15
N PRO A 414 -9.53 -17.58 -29.37
CA PRO A 414 -10.45 -17.11 -30.40
C PRO A 414 -10.09 -17.64 -31.79
N ALA A 415 -11.09 -17.99 -32.60
CA ALA A 415 -10.94 -18.48 -33.97
C ALA A 415 -11.27 -17.43 -35.05
N ASP A 416 -11.88 -16.31 -34.66
CA ASP A 416 -12.29 -15.26 -35.60
C ASP A 416 -11.06 -14.47 -36.11
N ALA A 417 -10.88 -14.38 -37.42
CA ALA A 417 -9.70 -13.75 -38.03
C ALA A 417 -9.64 -12.22 -37.86
N GLN A 418 -10.80 -11.56 -37.75
CA GLN A 418 -10.92 -10.12 -37.55
C GLN A 418 -12.05 -9.84 -36.57
N ALA A 419 -11.69 -9.71 -35.29
CA ALA A 419 -12.64 -9.56 -34.21
C ALA A 419 -12.14 -8.52 -33.22
N ALA A 420 -13.00 -7.57 -32.87
CA ALA A 420 -12.70 -6.51 -31.93
C ALA A 420 -14.00 -5.96 -31.33
N ASP A 421 -13.88 -5.28 -30.19
CA ASP A 421 -14.94 -4.49 -29.59
C ASP A 421 -14.41 -3.09 -29.31
N THR A 422 -15.28 -2.08 -29.35
CA THR A 422 -14.89 -0.67 -29.27
C THR A 422 -15.65 0.07 -28.19
N TYR A 423 -14.98 1.04 -27.56
CA TYR A 423 -15.61 2.04 -26.70
C TYR A 423 -14.96 3.40 -26.95
N VAL A 424 -15.68 4.48 -26.64
CA VAL A 424 -15.14 5.84 -26.70
C VAL A 424 -14.77 6.26 -25.28
N SER A 425 -13.50 6.56 -25.05
CA SER A 425 -13.08 7.19 -23.80
C SER A 425 -13.03 8.70 -23.98
N ASP A 426 -13.78 9.41 -23.13
CA ASP A 426 -13.90 10.86 -23.13
C ASP A 426 -13.30 11.44 -21.84
N PRO A 427 -12.13 12.10 -21.90
CA PRO A 427 -11.52 12.72 -20.72
C PRO A 427 -12.39 13.81 -20.06
N ALA A 428 -13.43 14.33 -20.71
CA ALA A 428 -14.38 15.24 -20.09
C ALA A 428 -15.40 14.53 -19.18
N LYS A 429 -15.54 13.20 -19.30
CA LYS A 429 -16.50 12.37 -18.54
C LYS A 429 -15.83 11.10 -18.00
N PRO A 430 -14.70 11.21 -17.28
CA PRO A 430 -13.92 10.05 -16.88
C PRO A 430 -14.72 9.10 -15.99
N VAL A 431 -14.42 7.81 -16.10
CA VAL A 431 -15.04 6.76 -15.28
C VAL A 431 -14.58 6.94 -13.83
N PRO A 432 -15.52 7.06 -12.87
CA PRO A 432 -15.16 7.26 -11.48
C PRO A 432 -14.63 5.96 -10.85
N PHE A 433 -13.62 6.03 -9.98
CA PHE A 433 -13.07 4.85 -9.27
C PHE A 433 -13.94 4.39 -8.08
N LEU A 434 -14.75 5.32 -7.55
CA LEU A 434 -15.77 5.11 -6.53
C LEU A 434 -17.06 5.84 -6.93
N PRO A 435 -18.25 5.45 -6.47
CA PRO A 435 -19.46 6.24 -6.68
C PRO A 435 -19.28 7.69 -6.20
N ARG A 436 -19.76 8.65 -7.00
CA ARG A 436 -19.72 10.07 -6.62
C ARG A 436 -20.74 10.39 -5.52
N PRO A 437 -20.48 11.37 -4.62
CA PRO A 437 -19.25 12.18 -4.55
C PRO A 437 -18.06 11.38 -4.00
N VAL A 438 -16.86 11.67 -4.54
CA VAL A 438 -15.60 11.12 -4.05
C VAL A 438 -15.00 12.09 -3.03
N LEU A 439 -14.62 11.59 -1.86
CA LEU A 439 -14.02 12.40 -0.81
C LEU A 439 -12.50 12.23 -0.77
N ASP A 440 -11.82 13.23 -0.24
CA ASP A 440 -10.38 13.17 0.03
C ASP A 440 -10.12 12.27 1.24
N PRO A 441 -9.29 11.21 1.11
CA PRO A 441 -9.02 10.28 2.20
C PRO A 441 -8.23 10.92 3.35
N PHE A 442 -7.54 12.03 3.08
CA PHE A 442 -6.74 12.76 4.06
C PHE A 442 -7.49 13.98 4.64
N PHE A 443 -8.81 14.06 4.43
CA PHE A 443 -9.67 15.18 4.85
C PHE A 443 -10.69 14.76 5.93
N GLY A 444 -10.89 15.63 6.94
CA GLY A 444 -11.97 15.53 7.93
C GLY A 444 -12.97 16.68 7.79
N TYR A 445 -14.18 16.42 7.29
CA TYR A 445 -15.29 17.38 7.26
C TYR A 445 -16.24 17.06 8.42
N GLY A 446 -16.04 17.68 9.58
CA GLY A 446 -16.96 17.58 10.73
C GLY A 446 -17.10 16.20 11.40
N THR A 447 -16.64 15.12 10.76
CA THR A 447 -16.46 13.79 11.33
C THR A 447 -15.08 13.25 10.94
N ASP A 448 -14.43 12.60 11.89
CA ASP A 448 -13.14 11.96 11.66
C ASP A 448 -13.32 10.82 10.64
N PHE A 449 -12.46 10.76 9.61
CA PHE A 449 -12.32 9.64 8.66
C PHE A 449 -13.44 9.42 7.61
N ALA A 450 -14.33 10.39 7.35
CA ALA A 450 -15.40 10.22 6.36
C ALA A 450 -14.91 9.88 4.94
N GLY A 451 -13.76 10.44 4.51
CA GLY A 451 -13.14 10.09 3.23
C GLY A 451 -12.26 8.84 3.28
N TYR A 452 -11.71 8.51 4.46
CA TYR A 452 -10.81 7.38 4.62
C TYR A 452 -11.54 6.03 4.54
N ILE A 453 -12.75 5.88 5.09
CA ILE A 453 -13.47 4.60 5.07
C ILE A 453 -13.79 4.11 3.64
N PRO A 454 -14.35 4.95 2.74
CA PRO A 454 -14.53 4.55 1.34
C PRO A 454 -13.21 4.28 0.63
N TRP A 455 -12.15 5.03 0.96
CA TRP A 455 -10.81 4.82 0.43
C TRP A 455 -10.23 3.46 0.84
N SER A 456 -10.22 3.14 2.14
CA SER A 456 -9.63 1.88 2.62
C SER A 456 -10.33 0.62 2.11
N SER A 457 -11.52 0.74 1.51
CA SER A 457 -12.24 -0.40 0.96
C SER A 457 -12.55 -0.28 -0.54
N TRP A 458 -11.98 0.70 -1.25
CA TRP A 458 -12.37 0.99 -2.63
C TRP A 458 -12.09 -0.15 -3.61
N LEU A 459 -11.00 -0.91 -3.37
CA LEU A 459 -10.65 -2.07 -4.18
C LEU A 459 -11.72 -3.18 -4.13
N LEU A 460 -12.50 -3.22 -3.07
CA LEU A 460 -13.58 -4.17 -2.85
C LEU A 460 -14.96 -3.58 -3.13
N HIS A 461 -15.06 -2.36 -3.65
CA HIS A 461 -16.34 -1.79 -4.03
C HIS A 461 -16.94 -2.55 -5.21
N ASP A 462 -18.26 -2.73 -5.19
CA ASP A 462 -19.01 -3.39 -6.25
C ASP A 462 -18.80 -2.66 -7.57
N GLN A 463 -18.35 -3.36 -8.61
CA GLN A 463 -18.06 -2.76 -9.91
C GLN A 463 -19.31 -2.50 -10.78
N ARG A 464 -20.49 -2.92 -10.32
CA ARG A 464 -21.77 -2.65 -11.02
C ARG A 464 -22.10 -1.17 -11.23
N PHE A 465 -21.55 -0.27 -10.42
CA PHE A 465 -21.75 1.17 -10.60
C PHE A 465 -21.13 1.73 -11.88
N VAL A 466 -20.19 1.01 -12.50
CA VAL A 466 -19.57 1.35 -13.79
C VAL A 466 -19.90 0.36 -14.89
N ASP A 467 -20.36 -0.85 -14.55
CA ASP A 467 -20.88 -1.80 -15.53
C ASP A 467 -22.12 -1.22 -16.26
N GLY A 468 -22.18 -1.41 -17.57
CA GLY A 468 -23.21 -0.84 -18.43
C GLY A 468 -22.95 0.60 -18.90
N ARG A 469 -21.88 1.26 -18.45
CA ARG A 469 -21.42 2.51 -19.08
C ARG A 469 -20.91 2.25 -20.50
N SER A 470 -21.11 3.18 -21.41
CA SER A 470 -20.65 3.05 -22.81
C SER A 470 -19.13 3.15 -23.01
N ASP A 471 -18.40 3.57 -21.98
CA ASP A 471 -16.94 3.74 -21.96
C ASP A 471 -16.23 2.69 -21.07
N VAL A 472 -16.92 1.58 -20.76
CA VAL A 472 -16.41 0.41 -20.05
C VAL A 472 -16.82 -0.85 -20.82
N LEU A 473 -15.87 -1.67 -21.23
CA LEU A 473 -16.15 -3.00 -21.78
C LEU A 473 -16.20 -4.01 -20.64
N THR A 474 -17.22 -4.87 -20.65
CA THR A 474 -17.41 -5.95 -19.67
C THR A 474 -17.47 -7.28 -20.42
N TYR A 475 -16.68 -8.26 -19.97
CA TYR A 475 -16.69 -9.63 -20.49
C TYR A 475 -16.87 -10.62 -19.33
N GLU A 476 -17.61 -11.70 -19.53
CA GLU A 476 -17.79 -12.71 -18.48
C GLU A 476 -17.81 -14.15 -19.01
N THR A 477 -17.41 -15.10 -18.17
CA THR A 477 -17.63 -16.52 -18.43
C THR A 477 -19.13 -16.85 -18.30
N PRO A 478 -19.59 -17.99 -18.85
CA PRO A 478 -20.79 -18.63 -18.34
C PRO A 478 -20.71 -18.85 -16.82
N VAL A 479 -21.86 -19.10 -16.19
CA VAL A 479 -21.90 -19.52 -14.78
C VAL A 479 -21.03 -20.76 -14.62
N LEU A 480 -20.08 -20.70 -13.68
CA LEU A 480 -19.15 -21.79 -13.41
C LEU A 480 -19.91 -22.99 -12.84
N THR A 481 -19.68 -24.17 -13.41
CA THR A 481 -20.19 -25.45 -12.90
C THR A 481 -19.20 -26.15 -11.97
N SER A 482 -17.92 -25.75 -12.03
CA SER A 482 -16.83 -26.25 -11.21
C SER A 482 -15.99 -25.07 -10.70
N ALA A 483 -15.29 -25.27 -9.58
CA ALA A 483 -14.46 -24.23 -8.99
C ALA A 483 -13.20 -23.97 -9.84
N VAL A 484 -12.83 -22.69 -10.00
CA VAL A 484 -11.56 -22.28 -10.61
C VAL A 484 -10.69 -21.65 -9.53
N ARG A 485 -9.54 -22.28 -9.23
CA ARG A 485 -8.60 -21.82 -8.22
C ARG A 485 -7.46 -21.05 -8.86
N VAL A 486 -7.16 -19.86 -8.36
CA VAL A 486 -6.07 -19.00 -8.84
C VAL A 486 -5.12 -18.66 -7.69
N GLN A 487 -3.82 -18.88 -7.92
CA GLN A 487 -2.75 -18.73 -6.93
C GLN A 487 -1.49 -18.16 -7.57
N GLY A 488 -1.32 -16.84 -7.50
CA GLY A 488 -0.15 -16.16 -8.07
C GLY A 488 -0.51 -14.77 -8.59
N THR A 489 0.25 -14.29 -9.57
CA THR A 489 0.08 -12.96 -10.15
C THR A 489 -0.58 -13.07 -11.53
N PRO A 490 -1.84 -12.62 -11.72
CA PRO A 490 -2.45 -12.54 -13.04
C PRO A 490 -1.70 -11.55 -13.93
N LYS A 491 -1.66 -11.80 -15.23
CA LYS A 491 -0.99 -10.89 -16.20
C LYS A 491 -1.94 -10.48 -17.30
N VAL A 492 -2.01 -9.19 -17.56
CA VAL A 492 -2.74 -8.63 -18.70
C VAL A 492 -1.90 -8.79 -19.95
N ASP A 493 -2.50 -9.26 -21.04
CA ASP A 493 -1.97 -9.20 -22.40
C ASP A 493 -3.08 -8.62 -23.30
N LEU A 494 -3.17 -7.28 -23.31
CA LEU A 494 -4.19 -6.57 -24.06
C LEU A 494 -3.64 -6.18 -25.44
N ARG A 495 -4.37 -6.53 -26.49
CA ARG A 495 -4.12 -6.12 -27.86
C ARG A 495 -5.14 -5.04 -28.20
N ALA A 496 -4.70 -3.80 -28.35
CA ALA A 496 -5.62 -2.68 -28.54
C ALA A 496 -5.08 -1.62 -29.50
N MET A 497 -6.01 -0.83 -30.04
CA MET A 497 -5.76 0.36 -30.85
C MET A 497 -6.45 1.55 -30.19
N THR A 498 -5.91 2.75 -30.40
CA THR A 498 -6.57 4.02 -30.05
C THR A 498 -6.57 4.92 -31.26
N THR A 499 -7.61 5.73 -31.46
CA THR A 499 -7.58 6.81 -32.46
C THR A 499 -6.69 7.98 -32.03
N GLY A 500 -6.35 8.06 -30.73
CA GLY A 500 -5.43 9.02 -30.14
C GLY A 500 -3.97 8.63 -30.29
N THR A 501 -3.10 9.31 -29.54
CA THR A 501 -1.65 9.05 -29.50
C THR A 501 -1.09 8.82 -28.09
N ASP A 502 -1.97 8.77 -27.10
CA ASP A 502 -1.70 8.29 -25.74
C ASP A 502 -3.02 7.67 -25.21
N GLY A 503 -2.99 7.04 -24.04
CA GLY A 503 -4.16 6.47 -23.38
C GLY A 503 -3.76 5.62 -22.18
N ASP A 504 -4.61 5.57 -21.16
CA ASP A 504 -4.44 4.65 -20.04
C ASP A 504 -5.29 3.38 -20.27
N PHE A 505 -4.86 2.24 -19.76
CA PHE A 505 -5.55 0.95 -19.89
C PHE A 505 -5.74 0.35 -18.51
N VAL A 506 -6.99 0.37 -18.04
CA VAL A 506 -7.41 -0.21 -16.77
C VAL A 506 -7.99 -1.58 -17.05
N VAL A 507 -7.51 -2.60 -16.35
CA VAL A 507 -8.06 -3.97 -16.43
C VAL A 507 -8.40 -4.46 -15.03
N LYS A 508 -9.60 -5.02 -14.89
CA LYS A 508 -10.10 -5.58 -13.63
C LYS A 508 -10.42 -7.05 -13.82
N LEU A 509 -9.90 -7.91 -12.95
CA LEU A 509 -10.30 -9.30 -12.80
C LEU A 509 -11.31 -9.40 -11.66
N ILE A 510 -12.51 -9.86 -11.97
CA ILE A 510 -13.68 -9.78 -11.10
C ILE A 510 -14.26 -11.17 -10.85
N ASP A 511 -14.60 -11.46 -9.60
CA ASP A 511 -15.51 -12.55 -9.22
C ASP A 511 -16.95 -12.01 -9.17
N VAL A 512 -17.81 -12.54 -10.04
CA VAL A 512 -19.24 -12.20 -10.05
C VAL A 512 -19.98 -13.24 -9.21
N PHE A 513 -20.56 -12.77 -8.11
CA PHE A 513 -21.34 -13.61 -7.22
C PHE A 513 -22.61 -14.14 -7.90
N PRO A 514 -23.21 -15.24 -7.38
CA PRO A 514 -24.45 -15.77 -7.91
C PRO A 514 -25.54 -14.69 -7.93
N PRO A 515 -26.46 -14.68 -8.90
CA PRO A 515 -27.50 -13.66 -9.02
C PRO A 515 -28.35 -13.47 -7.76
N SER A 516 -28.45 -14.50 -6.93
CA SER A 516 -29.09 -14.46 -5.61
C SER A 516 -28.19 -15.13 -4.58
N VAL A 517 -28.00 -14.44 -3.45
CA VAL A 517 -27.26 -14.94 -2.28
C VAL A 517 -28.23 -14.83 -1.08
N PRO A 518 -29.04 -15.86 -0.77
CA PRO A 518 -30.11 -15.74 0.22
C PRO A 518 -29.64 -15.40 1.66
N SER A 519 -28.41 -15.80 2.02
CA SER A 519 -27.81 -15.49 3.32
C SER A 519 -27.36 -14.04 3.44
N ASP A 520 -27.10 -13.37 2.32
CA ASP A 520 -26.71 -11.96 2.24
C ASP A 520 -27.20 -11.37 0.91
N PRO A 521 -28.47 -10.91 0.83
CA PRO A 521 -29.07 -10.46 -0.42
C PRO A 521 -28.31 -9.34 -1.13
N ALA A 522 -27.51 -8.54 -0.41
CA ALA A 522 -26.72 -7.46 -1.01
C ALA A 522 -25.59 -8.00 -1.92
N MET A 523 -25.17 -9.25 -1.68
CA MET A 523 -24.14 -9.94 -2.46
C MET A 523 -24.68 -10.59 -3.75
N GLY A 524 -26.00 -10.59 -3.97
CA GLY A 524 -26.60 -11.11 -5.20
C GLY A 524 -26.08 -10.37 -6.44
N GLY A 525 -25.31 -11.07 -7.29
CA GLY A 525 -24.69 -10.52 -8.50
C GLY A 525 -23.59 -9.48 -8.23
N TYR A 526 -23.02 -9.43 -7.03
CA TYR A 526 -21.94 -8.52 -6.67
C TYR A 526 -20.72 -8.73 -7.58
N GLN A 527 -20.11 -7.65 -8.07
CA GLN A 527 -18.91 -7.71 -8.89
C GLN A 527 -17.68 -7.34 -8.05
N MET A 528 -17.06 -8.34 -7.42
CA MET A 528 -15.88 -8.18 -6.57
C MET A 528 -14.62 -8.17 -7.42
N ALA A 529 -13.94 -7.01 -7.54
CA ALA A 529 -12.62 -6.98 -8.17
C ALA A 529 -11.59 -7.67 -7.26
N ILE A 530 -11.15 -8.88 -7.64
CA ILE A 530 -10.13 -9.61 -6.88
C ILE A 530 -8.72 -9.12 -7.19
N ALA A 531 -8.53 -8.48 -8.34
CA ALA A 531 -7.31 -7.78 -8.73
C ALA A 531 -7.64 -6.77 -9.83
N MET A 532 -7.11 -5.55 -9.75
CA MET A 532 -7.21 -4.56 -10.83
C MET A 532 -6.05 -3.58 -10.79
N ASP A 533 -5.67 -3.07 -11.96
CA ASP A 533 -4.63 -2.06 -12.07
C ASP A 533 -4.76 -1.25 -13.37
N ILE A 534 -3.90 -0.24 -13.51
CA ILE A 534 -3.84 0.71 -14.63
C ILE A 534 -2.44 0.74 -15.24
N LEU A 535 -2.35 0.67 -16.57
CA LEU A 535 -1.12 0.94 -17.32
C LEU A 535 -1.26 2.23 -18.11
N ARG A 536 -0.29 3.13 -17.96
CA ARG A 536 -0.19 4.33 -18.81
C ARG A 536 0.51 4.01 -20.14
N GLY A 537 -0.25 4.08 -21.24
CA GLY A 537 0.10 3.47 -22.52
C GLY A 537 1.33 4.05 -23.24
N ARG A 538 1.71 5.31 -22.98
CA ARG A 538 3.02 5.85 -23.43
C ARG A 538 4.22 5.03 -22.94
N TYR A 539 4.07 4.23 -21.89
CA TYR A 539 5.12 3.39 -21.30
C TYR A 539 5.09 1.93 -21.77
N ARG A 540 4.24 1.57 -22.74
CA ARG A 540 4.08 0.19 -23.24
C ARG A 540 5.40 -0.49 -23.70
N GLU A 541 6.38 0.29 -24.13
CA GLU A 541 7.69 -0.17 -24.60
C GLU A 541 8.81 0.04 -23.57
N SER A 542 8.70 1.07 -22.73
CA SER A 542 9.68 1.43 -21.70
C SER A 542 9.07 2.39 -20.70
N PHE A 543 9.23 2.13 -19.41
CA PHE A 543 8.84 3.06 -18.34
C PHE A 543 9.77 4.28 -18.24
N GLU A 544 11.02 4.17 -18.71
CA GLU A 544 12.01 5.25 -18.70
C GLU A 544 11.87 6.18 -19.92
N HIS A 545 11.50 5.62 -21.08
CA HIS A 545 11.45 6.35 -22.35
C HIS A 545 10.05 6.29 -22.97
N PRO A 546 9.14 7.21 -22.58
CA PRO A 546 7.79 7.22 -23.12
C PRO A 546 7.78 7.50 -24.63
N THR A 547 6.95 6.74 -25.36
CA THR A 547 6.73 6.94 -26.80
C THR A 547 5.25 7.18 -27.08
N ALA A 548 4.95 8.05 -28.05
CA ALA A 548 3.58 8.20 -28.55
C ALA A 548 3.05 6.85 -29.05
N ILE A 549 1.77 6.58 -28.78
CA ILE A 549 1.07 5.41 -29.29
C ILE A 549 0.75 5.65 -30.77
N PRO A 550 1.10 4.73 -31.70
CA PRO A 550 0.70 4.86 -33.10
C PRO A 550 -0.83 4.76 -33.25
N ALA A 551 -1.45 5.84 -33.71
CA ALA A 551 -2.90 5.90 -33.88
C ALA A 551 -3.40 4.80 -34.85
N ASN A 552 -4.55 4.21 -34.54
CA ASN A 552 -5.25 3.18 -35.32
C ASN A 552 -4.39 1.94 -35.68
N THR A 553 -3.34 1.69 -34.91
CA THR A 553 -2.44 0.56 -35.13
C THR A 553 -2.51 -0.40 -33.95
N PRO A 554 -2.61 -1.74 -34.18
CA PRO A 554 -2.53 -2.72 -33.10
C PRO A 554 -1.26 -2.56 -32.28
N GLN A 555 -1.42 -2.43 -30.96
CA GLN A 555 -0.32 -2.37 -29.99
C GLN A 555 -0.54 -3.42 -28.90
N ALA A 556 0.54 -3.77 -28.20
CA ALA A 556 0.52 -4.68 -27.06
C ALA A 556 0.65 -3.88 -25.76
N TYR A 557 -0.20 -4.16 -24.80
CA TYR A 557 -0.18 -3.58 -23.47
C TYR A 557 -0.16 -4.73 -22.47
N ALA A 558 0.99 -4.93 -21.84
CA ALA A 558 1.21 -6.04 -20.92
C ALA A 558 1.72 -5.53 -19.58
N PHE A 559 1.08 -5.96 -18.50
CA PHE A 559 1.40 -5.60 -17.13
C PHE A 559 0.83 -6.64 -16.17
N GLU A 560 1.38 -6.69 -14.96
CA GLU A 560 0.92 -7.61 -13.92
C GLU A 560 -0.20 -6.95 -13.12
N LEU A 561 -1.21 -7.75 -12.72
CA LEU A 561 -2.22 -7.36 -11.74
C LEU A 561 -1.76 -7.79 -10.34
N PRO A 562 -2.37 -7.25 -9.27
CA PRO A 562 -2.12 -7.68 -7.90
C PRO A 562 -2.21 -9.21 -7.69
N ASN A 563 -1.45 -9.72 -6.71
CA ASN A 563 -1.43 -11.12 -6.35
C ASN A 563 -2.83 -11.61 -5.94
N VAL A 564 -3.20 -12.82 -6.35
CA VAL A 564 -4.46 -13.48 -5.97
C VAL A 564 -4.20 -14.84 -5.32
N ASN A 565 -4.93 -15.12 -4.24
CA ASN A 565 -5.21 -16.46 -3.76
C ASN A 565 -6.73 -16.57 -3.57
N HIS A 566 -7.42 -17.05 -4.60
CA HIS A 566 -8.87 -16.98 -4.68
C HIS A 566 -9.46 -18.24 -5.33
N VAL A 567 -10.73 -18.48 -5.04
CA VAL A 567 -11.51 -19.55 -5.65
C VAL A 567 -12.81 -18.98 -6.18
N PHE A 568 -12.92 -18.91 -7.51
CA PHE A 568 -14.20 -18.67 -8.16
C PHE A 568 -15.07 -19.92 -7.97
N LYS A 569 -16.13 -19.82 -7.18
CA LYS A 569 -16.97 -20.97 -6.79
C LYS A 569 -17.96 -21.35 -7.90
N PRO A 570 -18.49 -22.59 -7.89
CA PRO A 570 -19.65 -22.93 -8.70
C PRO A 570 -20.81 -21.95 -8.44
N GLY A 571 -21.50 -21.52 -9.50
CA GLY A 571 -22.54 -20.49 -9.43
C GLY A 571 -22.03 -19.06 -9.62
N HIS A 572 -20.72 -18.82 -9.49
CA HIS A 572 -20.08 -17.54 -9.78
C HIS A 572 -19.72 -17.43 -11.28
N ARG A 573 -19.17 -16.29 -11.69
CA ARG A 573 -18.52 -16.08 -13.00
C ARG A 573 -17.18 -15.41 -12.81
N ILE A 574 -16.26 -15.65 -13.75
CA ILE A 574 -15.08 -14.81 -13.91
C ILE A 574 -15.46 -13.68 -14.86
N MET A 575 -15.13 -12.45 -14.49
CA MET A 575 -15.39 -11.25 -15.30
C MET A 575 -14.09 -10.46 -15.52
N VAL A 576 -14.00 -9.82 -16.67
CA VAL A 576 -12.95 -8.86 -17.01
C VAL A 576 -13.60 -7.56 -17.45
N GLN A 577 -13.26 -6.46 -16.80
CA GLN A 577 -13.62 -5.11 -17.25
C GLN A 577 -12.40 -4.39 -17.83
N VAL A 578 -12.62 -3.62 -18.90
CA VAL A 578 -11.59 -2.78 -19.56
C VAL A 578 -12.13 -1.36 -19.73
N GLN A 579 -11.37 -0.37 -19.27
CA GLN A 579 -11.67 1.06 -19.38
C GLN A 579 -10.39 1.90 -19.52
N SER A 580 -10.49 3.19 -19.83
CA SER A 580 -9.32 4.07 -20.04
C SER A 580 -9.17 5.23 -19.06
N THR A 581 -10.00 5.27 -18.02
CA THR A 581 -9.89 6.27 -16.92
C THR A 581 -10.28 5.62 -15.60
N LEU A 582 -9.69 6.07 -14.49
CA LEU A 582 -10.01 5.59 -13.12
C LEU A 582 -9.90 6.77 -12.13
N PHE A 583 -10.85 7.69 -12.25
CA PHE A 583 -10.73 9.07 -11.75
C PHE A 583 -11.57 9.30 -10.48
N PRO A 584 -11.24 10.24 -9.57
CA PRO A 584 -10.05 11.08 -9.53
C PRO A 584 -8.86 10.44 -8.84
N LEU A 585 -8.84 9.11 -8.62
CA LEU A 585 -7.64 8.45 -8.08
C LEU A 585 -6.44 8.71 -8.99
N TYR A 586 -6.55 8.31 -10.25
CA TYR A 586 -5.54 8.57 -11.27
C TYR A 586 -5.87 9.83 -12.06
N ASP A 587 -4.85 10.60 -12.42
CA ASP A 587 -5.00 11.73 -13.32
C ASP A 587 -5.41 11.28 -14.72
N ARG A 588 -6.18 12.14 -15.41
CA ARG A 588 -6.68 11.81 -16.74
C ARG A 588 -5.52 11.80 -17.74
N ASN A 589 -5.37 10.71 -18.47
CA ASN A 589 -4.60 10.73 -19.72
C ASN A 589 -5.31 11.66 -20.74
N PRO A 590 -4.60 12.60 -21.38
CA PRO A 590 -5.18 13.48 -22.39
C PRO A 590 -5.58 12.74 -23.69
N GLN A 591 -5.10 11.51 -23.87
CA GLN A 591 -5.24 10.67 -25.07
C GLN A 591 -4.55 11.23 -26.32
N THR A 592 -3.81 12.33 -26.13
CA THR A 592 -2.86 12.88 -27.08
C THR A 592 -1.49 12.91 -26.42
N PHE A 593 -0.45 12.53 -27.16
CA PHE A 593 0.89 12.50 -26.59
C PHE A 593 1.40 13.91 -26.33
N VAL A 594 1.58 14.22 -25.04
CA VAL A 594 2.24 15.45 -24.58
C VAL A 594 3.55 15.11 -23.85
N PRO A 595 4.54 16.03 -23.81
CA PRO A 595 5.81 15.77 -23.14
C PRO A 595 5.66 15.39 -21.66
N ASN A 596 4.72 16.03 -20.95
CA ASN A 596 4.46 15.78 -19.53
C ASN A 596 2.97 15.99 -19.23
N ILE A 597 2.27 14.91 -18.85
CA ILE A 597 0.81 14.91 -18.59
C ILE A 597 0.44 15.84 -17.42
N PHE A 598 1.33 16.02 -16.44
CA PHE A 598 1.10 16.99 -15.36
C PHE A 598 0.79 18.39 -15.89
N ASN A 599 1.30 18.74 -17.08
CA ASN A 599 1.18 20.07 -17.67
C ASN A 599 0.25 20.12 -18.89
N ALA A 600 -0.54 19.07 -19.14
CA ALA A 600 -1.49 19.00 -20.24
C ALA A 600 -2.42 20.23 -20.25
N LYS A 601 -2.66 20.78 -21.43
CA LYS A 601 -3.51 21.95 -21.66
C LYS A 601 -4.95 21.51 -21.93
N PRO A 602 -5.94 22.39 -21.74
CA PRO A 602 -7.34 22.06 -22.02
C PRO A 602 -7.57 21.48 -23.44
N GLY A 603 -6.84 21.97 -24.45
CA GLY A 603 -6.93 21.47 -25.82
C GLY A 603 -6.26 20.12 -26.09
N ASP A 604 -5.44 19.62 -25.15
CA ASP A 604 -4.76 18.32 -25.30
C ASP A 604 -5.71 17.16 -24.97
N TYR A 605 -6.70 17.39 -24.10
CA TYR A 605 -7.70 16.40 -23.74
C TYR A 605 -8.69 16.18 -24.90
N GLN A 606 -8.52 15.06 -25.61
CA GLN A 606 -9.37 14.71 -26.74
C GLN A 606 -10.03 13.34 -26.50
N PRO A 607 -11.30 13.15 -26.88
CA PRO A 607 -11.90 11.82 -26.86
C PRO A 607 -11.20 10.91 -27.88
N ALA A 608 -11.11 9.62 -27.57
CA ALA A 608 -10.49 8.62 -28.42
C ALA A 608 -11.34 7.35 -28.43
N THR A 609 -11.46 6.74 -29.62
CA THR A 609 -12.05 5.41 -29.74
C THR A 609 -10.97 4.40 -29.45
N ILE A 610 -11.21 3.55 -28.46
CA ILE A 610 -10.36 2.43 -28.10
C ILE A 610 -10.97 1.16 -28.71
N THR A 611 -10.16 0.39 -29.41
CA THR A 611 -10.55 -0.86 -30.05
C THR A 611 -9.76 -2.00 -29.42
N VAL A 612 -10.42 -2.85 -28.64
CA VAL A 612 -9.82 -4.05 -28.04
C VAL A 612 -9.95 -5.21 -29.02
N LEU A 613 -8.81 -5.78 -29.42
CA LEU A 613 -8.70 -6.86 -30.39
C LEU A 613 -8.88 -8.21 -29.69
N ARG A 614 -9.62 -9.11 -30.34
CA ARG A 614 -9.88 -10.47 -29.90
C ARG A 614 -9.86 -11.47 -31.06
N SER A 615 -9.04 -11.19 -32.08
CA SER A 615 -8.86 -12.10 -33.21
C SER A 615 -7.91 -13.24 -32.88
N ASP A 616 -7.88 -14.27 -33.72
CA ASP A 616 -6.94 -15.40 -33.64
C ASP A 616 -5.45 -14.98 -33.65
N SER A 617 -5.14 -13.89 -34.33
CA SER A 617 -3.81 -13.32 -34.55
C SER A 617 -3.46 -12.20 -33.59
N GLN A 618 -4.46 -11.56 -32.96
CA GLN A 618 -4.32 -10.51 -31.96
C GLN A 618 -5.27 -10.76 -30.78
N PRO A 619 -5.13 -11.87 -30.04
CA PRO A 619 -6.04 -12.18 -28.95
C PRO A 619 -5.68 -11.36 -27.70
N SER A 620 -6.63 -10.61 -27.15
CA SER A 620 -6.52 -10.06 -25.80
C SER A 620 -6.87 -11.12 -24.76
N ALA A 621 -6.10 -11.20 -23.68
CA ALA A 621 -6.31 -12.15 -22.59
C ALA A 621 -5.88 -11.60 -21.24
N VAL A 622 -6.45 -12.18 -20.19
CA VAL A 622 -5.85 -12.16 -18.85
C VAL A 622 -5.28 -13.55 -18.57
N TRP A 623 -3.97 -13.64 -18.38
CA TRP A 623 -3.27 -14.87 -18.05
C TRP A 623 -3.42 -15.16 -16.56
N LEU A 624 -4.18 -16.19 -16.23
CA LEU A 624 -4.56 -16.54 -14.87
C LEU A 624 -3.58 -17.57 -14.27
N PRO A 625 -3.22 -17.42 -12.98
CA PRO A 625 -2.39 -18.38 -12.27
C PRO A 625 -3.21 -19.58 -11.78
N VAL A 626 -3.83 -20.32 -12.71
CA VAL A 626 -4.74 -21.43 -12.39
C VAL A 626 -3.95 -22.61 -11.80
N VAL A 627 -4.47 -23.17 -10.71
CA VAL A 627 -3.90 -24.34 -10.04
C VAL A 627 -4.91 -25.48 -9.87
N GLY A 628 -4.42 -26.72 -9.86
CA GLY A 628 -5.24 -27.92 -9.92
C GLY A 628 -5.81 -28.15 -11.33
N LYS A 629 -6.24 -29.39 -11.62
CA LYS A 629 -6.95 -29.64 -12.89
C LYS A 629 -8.29 -28.92 -12.84
N SER A 630 -8.43 -27.84 -13.62
CA SER A 630 -9.72 -27.48 -14.19
C SER A 630 -10.18 -28.72 -14.95
N THR A 631 -11.10 -29.48 -14.38
CA THR A 631 -11.91 -30.38 -15.20
C THR A 631 -12.75 -29.45 -16.06
N THR A 632 -12.27 -29.19 -17.28
CA THR A 632 -13.07 -28.61 -18.35
C THR A 632 -14.42 -29.35 -18.38
N PRO A 633 -15.57 -28.66 -18.47
CA PRO A 633 -16.87 -29.30 -18.57
C PRO A 633 -16.94 -30.38 -19.64
#